data_AF-A0A7L3LHK0-F1
#
_entry.id   AF-A0A7L3LHK0-F1
#
_cell.length_a   1.000
_cell.length_b   1.000
_cell.length_c   1.000
_cell.angle_alpha   90.00
_cell.angle_beta   90.00
_cell.angle_gamma   90.00
#
_symmetry.space_group_name_H-M   'P 1'
#
loop_
_entity.id
_entity.type
_entity.pdbx_description
1 polymer ?
#
loop_
_entity_poly.entity_id
_entity_poly.type
_entity_poly.pdbx_seq_one_letter_code
_entity_poly.pdbx_strand_id
1 'polypeptide(L)'
;GIPAYVVVPRTAPHCKQDAIRAYGATLVPCEPTDQSRAETAARVVQETGGVMVHPNQEPAVIAGQGTIALELLEQAPEVNAVVVPVGGGGMIAGIAVAIKALRPDVKVFAAEPRNADDCYQSKLRGELTPNLHPPDTIADAVKTSIGPITWPIIRDLVDDVLTVSEEEIK
;
A
#
# COMPACT_ATOMS: atom_id res chain seq x y z
N GLY A 1 16.78 -16.58 12.82
CA GLY A 1 15.89 -15.75 11.99
C GLY A 1 16.18 -15.99 10.52
N ILE A 2 15.32 -15.50 9.62
CA ILE A 2 15.56 -15.53 8.17
C ILE A 2 16.35 -14.27 7.79
N PRO A 3 17.47 -14.36 7.04
CA PRO A 3 18.16 -13.17 6.53
C PRO A 3 17.21 -12.31 5.69
N ALA A 4 17.13 -11.02 6.01
CA ALA A 4 16.23 -10.08 5.34
C ALA A 4 17.01 -8.91 4.73
N TYR A 5 16.70 -8.61 3.47
CA TYR A 5 17.25 -7.48 2.73
C TYR A 5 16.10 -6.53 2.39
N VAL A 6 16.21 -5.27 2.79
CA VAL A 6 15.15 -4.28 2.60
C VAL A 6 15.64 -3.20 1.66
N VAL A 7 15.09 -3.20 0.44
CA VAL A 7 15.34 -2.16 -0.55
C VAL A 7 14.53 -0.92 -0.17
N VAL A 8 15.22 0.20 0.06
CA VAL A 8 14.60 1.43 0.56
C VAL A 8 15.11 2.65 -0.19
N PRO A 9 14.25 3.61 -0.58
CA PRO A 9 14.70 4.87 -1.16
C PRO A 9 15.64 5.63 -0.22
N ARG A 10 16.67 6.27 -0.77
CA ARG A 10 17.58 7.15 0.00
C ARG A 10 16.85 8.29 0.72
N THR A 11 15.71 8.71 0.19
CA THR A 11 14.86 9.77 0.74
C THR A 11 13.90 9.30 1.84
N ALA A 12 13.88 8.00 2.16
CA ALA A 12 13.02 7.49 3.23
C ALA A 12 13.43 8.09 4.58
N PRO A 13 12.47 8.43 5.47
CA PRO A 13 12.76 8.99 6.78
C PRO A 13 13.83 8.21 7.56
N HIS A 14 14.78 8.91 8.16
CA HIS A 14 15.90 8.29 8.89
C HIS A 14 15.43 7.32 9.97
N CYS A 15 14.37 7.66 10.71
CA CYS A 15 13.79 6.78 11.72
C CYS A 15 13.35 5.41 11.16
N LYS A 16 12.85 5.36 9.91
CA LYS A 16 12.47 4.10 9.25
C LYS A 16 13.71 3.30 8.85
N GLN A 17 14.74 3.97 8.32
CA GLN A 17 16.02 3.32 7.98
C GLN A 17 16.71 2.74 9.22
N ASP A 18 16.71 3.47 10.33
CA ASP A 18 17.32 3.05 11.58
C ASP A 18 16.56 1.89 12.21
N ALA A 19 15.22 1.92 12.16
CA ALA A 19 14.39 0.80 12.61
C ALA A 19 14.67 -0.49 11.81
N ILE A 20 14.82 -0.41 10.47
CA ILE A 20 15.19 -1.56 9.63
C ILE A 20 16.50 -2.19 10.11
N ARG A 21 17.52 -1.37 10.38
CA ARG A 21 18.81 -1.86 10.89
C ARG A 21 18.69 -2.43 12.30
N ALA A 22 17.93 -1.78 13.17
CA ALA A 22 17.69 -2.21 14.55
C ALA A 22 16.99 -3.59 14.62
N TYR A 23 16.10 -3.88 13.66
CA TYR A 23 15.47 -5.21 13.53
C TYR A 23 16.36 -6.27 12.88
N GLY A 24 17.62 -5.95 12.55
CA GLY A 24 18.60 -6.90 12.03
C GLY A 24 18.54 -7.16 10.53
N ALA A 25 17.77 -6.36 9.78
CA ALA A 25 17.72 -6.45 8.32
C ALA A 25 18.88 -5.67 7.66
N THR A 26 19.33 -6.17 6.51
CA THR A 26 20.31 -5.48 5.67
C THR A 26 19.60 -4.43 4.83
N LEU A 27 19.91 -3.15 5.08
CA LEU A 27 19.33 -2.03 4.34
C LEU A 27 20.07 -1.85 3.00
N VAL A 28 19.32 -1.88 1.90
CA VAL A 28 19.85 -1.73 0.53
C VAL A 28 19.27 -0.44 -0.07
N PRO A 29 20.05 0.66 -0.14
CA PRO A 29 19.52 1.93 -0.62
C PRO A 29 19.30 1.94 -2.14
N CYS A 30 18.24 2.59 -2.60
CA CYS A 30 17.95 2.83 -4.02
C CYS A 30 17.51 4.28 -4.28
N GLU A 31 17.37 4.67 -5.55
CA GLU A 31 16.77 5.95 -5.92
C GLU A 31 15.25 5.93 -5.69
N PRO A 32 14.60 7.09 -5.47
CA PRO A 32 13.17 7.17 -5.10
C PRO A 32 12.25 7.01 -6.32
N THR A 33 12.47 5.96 -7.11
CA THR A 33 11.64 5.61 -8.28
C THR A 33 11.23 4.16 -8.22
N ASP A 34 10.07 3.82 -8.79
CA ASP A 34 9.62 2.43 -8.86
C ASP A 34 10.57 1.55 -9.67
N GLN A 35 11.12 2.09 -10.75
CA GLN A 35 12.13 1.42 -11.56
C GLN A 35 13.38 1.07 -10.73
N SER A 36 13.96 2.04 -10.01
CA SER A 36 15.17 1.79 -9.21
C SER A 36 14.91 0.80 -8.08
N ARG A 37 13.74 0.86 -7.44
CA ARG A 37 13.30 -0.11 -6.43
C ARG A 37 13.23 -1.53 -7.02
N ALA A 38 12.57 -1.69 -8.17
CA ALA A 38 12.40 -2.97 -8.82
C ALA A 38 13.73 -3.58 -9.29
N GLU A 39 14.58 -2.79 -9.95
CA GLU A 39 15.90 -3.23 -10.42
C GLU A 39 16.82 -3.62 -9.25
N THR A 40 16.83 -2.81 -8.18
CA THR A 40 17.64 -3.09 -6.99
C THR A 40 17.16 -4.36 -6.29
N ALA A 41 15.84 -4.56 -6.15
CA ALA A 41 15.28 -5.77 -5.56
C ALA A 41 15.60 -7.02 -6.39
N ALA A 42 15.48 -6.93 -7.72
CA ALA A 42 15.84 -8.02 -8.62
C ALA A 42 17.33 -8.41 -8.50
N ARG A 43 18.22 -7.42 -8.41
CA ARG A 43 19.66 -7.66 -8.19
C ARG A 43 19.92 -8.36 -6.85
N VAL A 44 19.28 -7.91 -5.77
CA VAL A 44 19.40 -8.54 -4.44
C VAL A 44 18.94 -9.99 -4.47
N VAL A 45 17.82 -10.28 -5.15
CA VAL A 45 17.33 -11.67 -5.32
C VAL A 45 18.36 -12.53 -6.07
N GLN A 46 18.95 -12.00 -7.15
CA GLN A 46 19.98 -12.71 -7.92
C GLN A 46 21.24 -12.98 -7.08
N GLU A 47 21.68 -12.01 -6.27
CA GLU A 47 22.90 -12.12 -5.45
C GLU A 47 22.72 -13.04 -4.24
N THR A 48 21.52 -13.09 -3.66
CA THR A 48 21.27 -13.78 -2.38
C THR A 48 20.53 -15.11 -2.52
N GLY A 49 19.87 -15.35 -3.66
CA GLY A 49 18.94 -16.47 -3.83
C GLY A 49 17.65 -16.34 -3.00
N GLY A 50 17.37 -15.15 -2.45
CA GLY A 50 16.19 -14.89 -1.62
C GLY A 50 14.87 -14.88 -2.41
N VAL A 51 13.76 -14.89 -1.66
CA VAL A 51 12.41 -14.74 -2.24
C VAL A 51 11.99 -13.29 -2.15
N MET A 52 11.51 -12.72 -3.26
CA MET A 52 10.95 -11.37 -3.27
C MET A 52 9.61 -11.35 -2.54
N VAL A 53 9.46 -10.47 -1.56
CA VAL A 53 8.18 -10.18 -0.89
C VAL A 53 7.78 -8.76 -1.27
N HIS A 54 6.82 -8.62 -2.19
CA HIS A 54 6.36 -7.30 -2.63
C HIS A 54 5.53 -6.64 -1.51
N PRO A 55 5.72 -5.33 -1.22
CA PRO A 55 5.01 -4.66 -0.13
C PRO A 55 3.47 -4.55 -0.28
N ASN A 56 2.90 -4.92 -1.42
CA ASN A 56 1.46 -4.72 -1.69
C ASN A 56 0.92 -5.53 -2.89
N GLN A 57 1.75 -5.92 -3.87
CA GLN A 57 1.36 -6.77 -5.00
C GLN A 57 1.57 -8.27 -4.71
N GLU A 58 1.67 -8.69 -3.44
CA GLU A 58 1.80 -10.10 -3.06
C GLU A 58 0.48 -10.55 -2.41
N PRO A 59 -0.25 -11.53 -2.98
CA PRO A 59 -1.52 -12.02 -2.43
C PRO A 59 -1.46 -12.38 -0.94
N ALA A 60 -0.36 -12.98 -0.47
CA ALA A 60 -0.20 -13.29 0.95
C ALA A 60 -0.09 -12.02 1.82
N VAL A 61 0.58 -10.97 1.32
CA VAL A 61 0.66 -9.67 1.99
C VAL A 61 -0.72 -9.01 2.04
N ILE A 62 -1.48 -9.03 0.94
CA ILE A 62 -2.83 -8.49 0.86
C ILE A 62 -3.76 -9.19 1.86
N ALA A 63 -3.77 -10.53 1.85
CA ALA A 63 -4.56 -11.32 2.77
C ALA A 63 -4.20 -11.02 4.24
N GLY A 64 -2.89 -10.87 4.53
CA GLY A 64 -2.41 -10.45 5.84
C GLY A 64 -3.00 -9.12 6.29
N GLN A 65 -3.07 -8.11 5.41
CA GLN A 65 -3.67 -6.82 5.77
C GLN A 65 -5.18 -6.93 6.05
N GLY A 66 -5.88 -7.88 5.43
CA GLY A 66 -7.30 -8.13 5.66
C GLY A 66 -7.63 -8.57 7.08
N THR A 67 -6.65 -9.06 7.85
CA THR A 67 -6.86 -9.41 9.26
C THR A 67 -7.30 -8.21 10.11
N ILE A 68 -6.89 -6.99 9.75
CA ILE A 68 -7.36 -5.74 10.37
C ILE A 68 -8.89 -5.65 10.34
N ALA A 69 -9.52 -6.05 9.24
CA ALA A 69 -10.97 -6.04 9.12
C ALA A 69 -11.65 -7.10 10.02
N LEU A 70 -11.01 -8.24 10.24
CA LEU A 70 -11.53 -9.28 11.13
C LEU A 70 -11.60 -8.74 12.56
N GLU A 71 -10.50 -8.13 13.03
CA GLU A 71 -10.42 -7.50 14.34
C GLU A 71 -11.42 -6.34 14.46
N LEU A 72 -11.51 -5.47 13.44
CA LEU A 72 -12.45 -4.35 13.42
C LEU A 72 -13.90 -4.81 13.56
N LEU A 73 -14.32 -5.84 12.81
CA LEU A 73 -15.70 -6.33 12.83
C LEU A 73 -16.05 -7.05 14.14
N GLU A 74 -15.06 -7.61 14.84
CA GLU A 74 -15.22 -8.17 16.18
C GLU A 74 -15.37 -7.06 17.23
N GLN A 75 -14.55 -6.02 17.14
CA GLN A 75 -14.47 -4.95 18.14
C GLN A 75 -15.57 -3.87 17.97
N ALA A 76 -16.05 -3.65 16.75
CA ALA A 76 -17.04 -2.64 16.40
C ALA A 76 -18.10 -3.21 15.42
N PRO A 77 -18.94 -4.16 15.87
CA PRO A 77 -19.90 -4.85 15.00
C PRO A 77 -20.96 -3.92 14.40
N GLU A 78 -21.21 -2.75 14.97
CA GLU A 78 -22.15 -1.75 14.48
C GLU A 78 -21.61 -0.86 13.35
N VAL A 79 -20.33 -0.99 12.98
CA VAL A 79 -19.71 -0.17 11.93
C VAL A 79 -20.53 -0.23 10.63
N ASN A 80 -20.70 0.92 9.97
CA ASN A 80 -21.41 1.02 8.68
C ASN A 80 -20.51 1.48 7.54
N ALA A 81 -19.35 2.07 7.87
CA ALA A 81 -18.38 2.55 6.91
C ALA A 81 -16.96 2.48 7.49
N VAL A 82 -15.99 2.17 6.64
CA VAL A 82 -14.56 2.13 6.97
C VAL A 82 -13.80 2.95 5.93
N VAL A 83 -12.94 3.84 6.40
CA VAL A 83 -12.03 4.63 5.56
C VAL A 83 -10.62 4.08 5.76
N VAL A 84 -9.95 3.73 4.67
CA VAL A 84 -8.61 3.14 4.70
C VAL A 84 -7.67 3.95 3.81
N PRO A 85 -6.46 4.32 4.28
CA PRO A 85 -5.49 4.99 3.44
C PRO A 85 -5.06 4.09 2.26
N VAL A 86 -4.89 4.68 1.08
CA VAL A 86 -4.43 3.96 -0.11
C VAL A 86 -3.11 4.57 -0.62
N GLY A 87 -2.15 3.69 -0.83
CA GLY A 87 -0.97 3.91 -1.67
C GLY A 87 -0.93 2.78 -2.69
N GLY A 88 -0.02 1.81 -2.54
CA GLY A 88 0.02 0.63 -3.42
C GLY A 88 -1.20 -0.31 -3.38
N GLY A 89 -2.21 -0.01 -2.58
CA GLY A 89 -3.50 -0.71 -2.56
C GLY A 89 -3.57 -1.98 -1.71
N GLY A 90 -2.46 -2.47 -1.14
CA GLY A 90 -2.44 -3.77 -0.46
C GLY A 90 -3.34 -3.83 0.78
N MET A 91 -3.34 -2.78 1.59
CA MET A 91 -4.14 -2.70 2.81
C MET A 91 -5.65 -2.59 2.52
N ILE A 92 -6.05 -1.59 1.73
CA ILE A 92 -7.45 -1.40 1.29
C ILE A 92 -7.97 -2.65 0.59
N ALA A 93 -7.19 -3.31 -0.26
CA ALA A 93 -7.61 -4.53 -0.95
C ALA A 93 -7.91 -5.66 0.03
N GLY A 94 -7.01 -5.91 1.00
CA GLY A 94 -7.21 -6.95 2.01
C GLY A 94 -8.44 -6.68 2.88
N ILE A 95 -8.57 -5.43 3.36
CA ILE A 95 -9.70 -5.00 4.17
C ILE A 95 -11.01 -5.10 3.39
N ALA A 96 -11.04 -4.65 2.12
CA ALA A 96 -12.24 -4.72 1.28
C ALA A 96 -12.68 -6.17 1.05
N VAL A 97 -11.76 -7.09 0.77
CA VAL A 97 -12.09 -8.52 0.61
C VAL A 97 -12.76 -9.07 1.88
N ALA A 98 -12.15 -8.84 3.04
CA ALA A 98 -12.67 -9.35 4.31
C ALA A 98 -14.03 -8.72 4.68
N ILE A 99 -14.16 -7.39 4.56
CA ILE A 99 -15.42 -6.69 4.84
C ILE A 99 -16.52 -7.16 3.89
N LYS A 100 -16.28 -7.19 2.58
CA LYS A 100 -17.32 -7.58 1.61
C LYS A 100 -17.74 -9.04 1.73
N ALA A 101 -16.86 -9.92 2.22
CA ALA A 101 -17.19 -11.31 2.49
C ALA A 101 -18.06 -11.49 3.74
N LEU A 102 -17.81 -10.73 4.81
CA LEU A 102 -18.44 -10.92 6.12
C LEU A 102 -19.64 -9.99 6.36
N ARG A 103 -19.53 -8.75 5.90
CA ARG A 103 -20.47 -7.64 6.13
C ARG A 103 -20.57 -6.77 4.86
N PRO A 104 -21.17 -7.31 3.77
CA PRO A 104 -21.26 -6.60 2.48
C PRO A 104 -22.03 -5.28 2.55
N ASP A 105 -22.84 -5.07 3.59
CA ASP A 105 -23.55 -3.83 3.89
C ASP A 105 -22.62 -2.68 4.31
N VAL A 106 -21.44 -2.99 4.86
CA VAL A 106 -20.46 -2.00 5.30
C VAL A 106 -19.76 -1.37 4.11
N LYS A 107 -19.73 -0.04 4.09
CA LYS A 107 -19.05 0.74 3.06
C LYS A 107 -17.54 0.78 3.28
N VAL A 108 -16.77 0.66 2.21
CA VAL A 108 -15.31 0.72 2.23
C VAL A 108 -14.86 1.85 1.33
N PHE A 109 -14.25 2.86 1.93
CA PHE A 109 -13.73 4.04 1.25
C PHE A 109 -12.21 4.02 1.26
N ALA A 110 -11.60 4.27 0.12
CA ALA A 110 -10.17 4.58 0.07
C ALA A 110 -9.95 6.07 0.33
N ALA A 111 -8.83 6.42 0.94
CA ALA A 111 -8.42 7.82 1.15
C ALA A 111 -6.96 8.03 0.73
N GLU A 112 -6.70 9.04 -0.08
CA GLU A 112 -5.36 9.42 -0.54
C GLU A 112 -5.16 10.94 -0.60
N PRO A 113 -3.91 11.42 -0.57
CA PRO A 113 -3.62 12.83 -0.84
C PRO A 113 -4.03 13.20 -2.26
N ARG A 114 -4.56 14.40 -2.45
CA ARG A 114 -4.91 14.95 -3.78
C ARG A 114 -3.70 15.01 -4.71
N ASN A 115 -2.49 15.15 -4.17
CA ASN A 115 -1.26 15.18 -4.96
C ASN A 115 -0.78 13.79 -5.39
N ALA A 116 -1.42 12.72 -4.90
CA ALA A 116 -1.11 11.31 -5.13
C ALA A 116 -2.39 10.54 -5.52
N ASP A 117 -3.28 11.15 -6.32
CA ASP A 117 -4.66 10.72 -6.52
C ASP A 117 -4.85 9.58 -7.54
N ASP A 118 -3.88 8.68 -7.68
CA ASP A 118 -3.92 7.65 -8.74
C ASP A 118 -5.03 6.63 -8.54
N CYS A 119 -5.42 6.31 -7.30
CA CYS A 119 -6.53 5.41 -7.04
C CYS A 119 -7.87 6.06 -7.45
N TYR A 120 -8.05 7.35 -7.16
CA TYR A 120 -9.22 8.15 -7.52
C TYR A 120 -9.34 8.27 -9.04
N GLN A 121 -8.24 8.65 -9.72
CA GLN A 121 -8.21 8.72 -11.18
C GLN A 121 -8.50 7.36 -11.81
N SER A 122 -7.93 6.28 -11.26
CA SER A 122 -8.18 4.93 -11.76
C SER A 122 -9.64 4.52 -11.62
N LYS A 123 -10.26 4.80 -10.46
CA LYS A 123 -11.67 4.51 -10.19
C LYS A 123 -12.60 5.32 -11.10
N LEU A 124 -12.32 6.61 -11.28
CA LEU A 124 -13.08 7.51 -12.14
C LEU A 124 -13.06 7.07 -13.61
N ARG A 125 -11.90 6.62 -14.11
CA ARG A 125 -11.73 6.18 -15.50
C ARG A 125 -12.14 4.72 -15.72
N GLY A 126 -12.21 3.92 -14.67
CA GLY A 126 -12.45 2.47 -14.76
C GLY A 126 -11.23 1.69 -15.27
N GLU A 127 -10.04 2.29 -15.27
CA GLU A 127 -8.78 1.67 -15.71
C GLU A 127 -7.60 2.08 -14.81
N LEU A 128 -6.61 1.20 -14.67
CA LEU A 128 -5.42 1.46 -13.86
C LEU A 128 -4.61 2.63 -14.44
N THR A 129 -4.57 3.74 -13.70
CA THR A 129 -3.94 5.00 -14.09
C THR A 129 -2.91 5.40 -13.02
N PRO A 130 -1.67 4.88 -13.06
CA PRO A 130 -0.65 5.19 -12.07
C PRO A 130 -0.13 6.62 -12.18
N ASN A 131 0.40 7.15 -11.08
CA ASN A 131 1.14 8.41 -11.09
C ASN A 131 2.36 8.33 -12.04
N LEU A 132 2.55 9.35 -12.88
CA LEU A 132 3.68 9.42 -13.81
C LEU A 132 5.01 9.69 -13.11
N HIS A 133 4.95 10.40 -11.98
CA HIS A 133 6.10 10.80 -11.18
C HIS A 133 5.79 10.59 -9.69
N PRO A 134 6.81 10.39 -8.84
CA PRO A 134 6.61 10.32 -7.40
C PRO A 134 5.84 11.56 -6.88
N PRO A 135 4.68 11.35 -6.23
CA PRO A 135 3.88 12.44 -5.68
C PRO A 135 4.61 13.31 -4.66
N ASP A 136 4.36 14.62 -4.72
CA ASP A 136 4.79 15.56 -3.68
C ASP A 136 3.71 15.67 -2.60
N THR A 137 3.91 14.94 -1.50
CA THR A 137 2.99 14.89 -0.36
C THR A 137 3.76 14.65 0.95
N ILE A 138 3.23 15.14 2.06
CA ILE A 138 3.72 14.83 3.42
C ILE A 138 3.40 13.39 3.84
N ALA A 139 2.41 12.76 3.20
CA ALA A 139 2.02 11.37 3.46
C ALA A 139 3.00 10.40 2.78
N ASP A 140 4.17 10.21 3.40
CA ASP A 140 5.32 9.54 2.78
C ASP A 140 5.05 8.07 2.40
N ALA A 141 4.20 7.37 3.15
CA ALA A 141 3.88 5.97 2.95
C ALA A 141 2.93 5.68 1.76
N VAL A 142 2.29 6.70 1.20
CA VAL A 142 1.30 6.56 0.10
C VAL A 142 1.80 7.14 -1.22
N LYS A 143 3.10 7.42 -1.34
CA LYS A 143 3.75 7.89 -2.59
C LYS A 143 3.89 6.82 -3.68
N THR A 144 3.18 5.71 -3.58
CA THR A 144 3.27 4.58 -4.51
C THR A 144 1.89 4.35 -5.10
N SER A 145 1.83 4.18 -6.42
CA SER A 145 0.57 3.93 -7.12
C SER A 145 0.00 2.55 -6.82
N ILE A 146 -1.32 2.41 -6.92
CA ILE A 146 -1.98 1.09 -6.97
C ILE A 146 -1.43 0.28 -8.16
N GLY A 147 -1.51 -1.05 -8.07
CA GLY A 147 -0.87 -1.94 -9.03
C GLY A 147 -1.82 -2.98 -9.63
N PRO A 148 -1.33 -3.80 -10.58
CA PRO A 148 -2.18 -4.72 -11.34
C PRO A 148 -2.86 -5.81 -10.50
N ILE A 149 -2.33 -6.15 -9.32
CA ILE A 149 -2.93 -7.15 -8.43
C ILE A 149 -3.96 -6.49 -7.49
N THR A 150 -3.67 -5.28 -7.01
CA THR A 150 -4.59 -4.56 -6.10
C THR A 150 -5.74 -3.89 -6.83
N TRP A 151 -5.54 -3.46 -8.08
CA TRP A 151 -6.53 -2.73 -8.87
C TRP A 151 -7.85 -3.49 -9.09
N PRO A 152 -7.88 -4.76 -9.56
CA PRO A 152 -9.14 -5.46 -9.76
C PRO A 152 -9.98 -5.54 -8.48
N ILE A 153 -9.33 -5.73 -7.33
CA ILE A 153 -9.99 -5.77 -6.02
C ILE A 153 -10.57 -4.40 -5.67
N ILE A 154 -9.78 -3.33 -5.83
CA ILE A 154 -10.22 -1.95 -5.56
C ILE A 154 -11.37 -1.55 -6.50
N ARG A 155 -11.27 -1.88 -7.78
CA ARG A 155 -12.29 -1.61 -8.79
C ARG A 155 -13.63 -2.25 -8.41
N ASP A 156 -13.60 -3.49 -7.93
CA ASP A 156 -14.82 -4.28 -7.72
C ASP A 156 -15.39 -4.16 -6.30
N LEU A 157 -14.55 -3.95 -5.27
CA LEU A 157 -14.97 -4.06 -3.86
C LEU A 157 -14.93 -2.75 -3.07
N VAL A 158 -14.14 -1.76 -3.48
CA VAL A 158 -14.10 -0.44 -2.81
C VAL A 158 -15.26 0.41 -3.33
N ASP A 159 -16.04 1.00 -2.43
CA ASP A 159 -17.24 1.74 -2.77
C ASP A 159 -16.91 3.09 -3.41
N ASP A 160 -15.95 3.84 -2.86
CA ASP A 160 -15.51 5.13 -3.41
C ASP A 160 -14.10 5.51 -2.95
N VAL A 161 -13.49 6.51 -3.57
CA VAL A 161 -12.16 7.04 -3.23
C VAL A 161 -12.28 8.52 -2.86
N LEU A 162 -11.75 8.89 -1.70
CA LEU A 162 -11.73 10.24 -1.17
C LEU A 162 -10.33 10.82 -1.33
N THR A 163 -10.24 12.07 -1.80
CA THR A 163 -8.96 12.80 -1.86
C THR A 163 -8.93 13.90 -0.80
N VAL A 164 -7.82 14.05 -0.10
CA VAL A 164 -7.60 15.12 0.89
C VAL A 164 -6.40 16.00 0.52
N SER A 165 -6.47 17.28 0.84
CA SER A 165 -5.35 18.21 0.66
C SER A 165 -4.26 18.02 1.72
N GLU A 166 -3.05 18.49 1.43
CA GLU A 166 -1.92 18.47 2.38
C GLU A 166 -2.22 19.20 3.70
N GLU A 167 -3.14 20.18 3.67
CA GLU A 167 -3.55 20.91 4.88
C GLU A 167 -4.54 20.10 5.72
N GLU A 168 -5.41 19.31 5.11
CA GLU A 168 -6.34 18.42 5.82
C GLU A 168 -5.63 17.22 6.47
N ILE A 169 -4.40 16.91 6.05
CA ILE A 169 -3.57 15.85 6.62
C ILE A 169 -2.86 16.30 7.91
N LYS A 170 -2.64 17.61 8.10
CA LYS A 170 -1.92 18.17 9.27
C LYS A 170 -2.84 18.32 10.48
#